data_AF-A0A4R8GHK2-F1
#
_entry.id   AF-A0A4R8GHK2-F1
#
_cell.length_a   1.000
_cell.length_b   1.000
_cell.length_c   1.000
_cell.angle_alpha   90.00
_cell.angle_beta   90.00
_cell.angle_gamma   90.00
#
_symmetry.space_group_name_H-M   'P 1'
#
loop_
_entity.id
_entity.type
_entity.pdbx_description
1 polymer ?
#
loop_
_entity_poly.entity_id
_entity_poly.type
_entity_poly.pdbx_seq_one_letter_code
_entity_poly.pdbx_strand_id
1 'polypeptide(L)'
;MERKRFAYWMTPLILFLCLLGSAVYSAGQPEAANGKHQSALKGQYYLEDVVKIYVPSTYDVDQPIDNTPYVNKTLEKFSGMFGGATAVDGTGAWISDEEQLVKDKVTIVYSFAEDLDKKKI
;
A
#
# COMPACT_ATOMS: atom_id res chain seq x y z
N MET A 1 33.01 -44.44 -19.79
CA MET A 1 31.92 -44.51 -18.79
C MET A 1 32.22 -43.55 -17.64
N GLU A 2 32.42 -42.25 -17.92
CA GLU A 2 33.02 -41.31 -16.92
C GLU A 2 32.29 -39.95 -16.82
N ARG A 3 31.57 -39.51 -17.86
CA ARG A 3 30.85 -38.21 -17.84
C ARG A 3 29.61 -38.17 -16.91
N LYS A 4 29.01 -39.32 -16.60
CA LYS A 4 27.80 -39.39 -15.75
C LYS A 4 28.09 -39.41 -14.25
N ARG A 5 29.31 -39.78 -13.85
CA ARG A 5 29.73 -39.86 -12.43
C ARG A 5 29.99 -38.48 -11.82
N PHE A 6 30.52 -37.55 -12.62
CA PHE A 6 30.79 -36.17 -12.18
C PHE A 6 29.51 -35.36 -11.95
N ALA A 7 28.52 -35.49 -12.84
CA ALA A 7 27.23 -34.81 -12.72
C ALA A 7 26.41 -35.28 -11.49
N TYR A 8 26.57 -36.54 -11.07
CA TYR A 8 25.89 -37.12 -9.91
C TYR A 8 26.51 -36.71 -8.57
N TRP A 9 27.78 -36.25 -8.58
CA TRP A 9 28.47 -35.74 -7.38
C TRP A 9 28.26 -34.24 -7.18
N MET A 10 28.07 -33.47 -8.26
CA MET A 10 27.82 -32.02 -8.19
C MET A 10 26.37 -31.65 -7.84
N THR A 11 25.41 -32.51 -8.17
CA THR A 11 23.97 -32.27 -7.90
C THR A 11 23.62 -32.16 -6.42
N PRO A 12 24.07 -33.05 -5.50
CA PRO A 12 23.80 -32.87 -4.07
C PRO A 12 24.51 -31.65 -3.48
N LEU A 13 25.69 -31.26 -3.99
CA LEU A 13 26.43 -30.09 -3.52
C LEU A 13 25.73 -28.78 -3.87
N ILE A 14 25.18 -28.68 -5.09
CA ILE A 14 24.41 -27.51 -5.53
C ILE A 14 23.09 -27.42 -4.76
N LEU A 15 22.40 -28.55 -4.52
CA LEU A 15 21.18 -28.57 -3.72
C LEU A 15 21.44 -28.13 -2.27
N PHE A 16 22.57 -28.55 -1.68
CA PHE A 16 22.97 -28.17 -0.33
C PHE A 16 23.34 -26.68 -0.23
N LEU A 17 23.97 -26.11 -1.26
CA LEU A 17 24.24 -24.67 -1.33
C LEU A 17 22.94 -23.84 -1.40
N CYS A 18 21.94 -24.30 -2.16
CA CYS A 18 20.64 -23.63 -2.25
C CYS A 18 19.84 -23.68 -0.92
N LEU A 19 19.95 -24.78 -0.18
CA LEU A 19 19.31 -24.93 1.14
C LEU A 19 19.96 -24.07 2.23
N LEU A 20 21.29 -23.86 2.18
CA LEU A 20 21.98 -22.95 3.10
C LEU A 20 21.69 -21.47 2.77
N GLY A 21 21.59 -21.11 1.49
CA GLY A 21 21.26 -19.74 1.08
C GLY A 21 19.90 -19.26 1.57
N SER A 22 18.90 -20.16 1.60
CA SER A 22 17.55 -19.84 2.11
C SER A 22 17.51 -19.68 3.63
N ALA A 23 18.28 -20.48 4.38
CA ALA A 23 18.39 -20.34 5.84
C ALA A 23 19.07 -19.01 6.26
N VAL A 24 20.11 -18.58 5.53
CA VAL A 24 20.78 -17.29 5.77
C VAL A 24 19.89 -16.11 5.39
N TYR A 25 19.09 -16.23 4.31
CA TYR A 25 18.15 -15.18 3.91
C TYR A 25 17.04 -14.96 4.96
N SER A 26 16.55 -16.04 5.57
CA SER A 26 15.49 -15.95 6.59
C SER A 26 15.98 -15.39 7.93
N ALA A 27 17.26 -15.56 8.28
CA ALA A 27 17.84 -15.05 9.52
C ALA A 27 18.35 -13.59 9.42
N GLY A 28 18.36 -13.03 8.20
CA GLY A 28 18.94 -11.72 7.89
C GLY A 28 17.94 -10.61 7.62
N GLN A 29 16.62 -10.83 7.75
CA GLN A 29 15.67 -9.73 7.76
C GLN A 29 15.81 -8.99 9.09
N PRO A 30 16.30 -7.74 9.12
CA PRO A 30 16.16 -6.92 10.30
C PRO A 30 14.66 -6.76 10.53
N GLU A 31 14.16 -7.23 11.68
CA GLU A 31 12.90 -6.72 12.22
C GLU A 31 13.00 -5.21 12.16
N ALA A 32 12.03 -4.56 11.51
CA ALA A 32 12.00 -3.12 11.39
C ALA A 32 12.12 -2.53 12.79
N ALA A 33 13.31 -2.00 13.10
CA ALA A 33 13.56 -1.36 14.37
C ALA A 33 12.54 -0.24 14.50
N ASN A 34 11.63 -0.38 15.47
CA ASN A 34 10.70 0.66 15.89
C ASN A 34 11.52 1.79 16.56
N GLY A 35 12.32 2.48 15.75
CA GLY A 35 13.11 3.63 16.15
C GLY A 35 12.19 4.82 16.17
N LYS A 36 11.87 5.32 17.37
CA LYS A 36 11.19 6.61 17.54
C LYS A 36 11.90 7.65 16.66
N HIS A 37 11.22 8.12 15.62
CA HIS A 37 11.73 9.20 14.77
C HIS A 37 11.97 10.42 15.64
N GLN A 38 13.24 10.79 15.83
CA GLN A 38 13.61 11.94 16.63
C GLN A 38 13.33 13.21 15.81
N SER A 39 12.26 13.90 16.15
CA SER A 39 11.83 15.11 15.46
C SER A 39 12.73 16.32 15.79
N ALA A 40 12.96 17.18 14.80
CA ALA A 40 13.61 18.47 14.99
C ALA A 40 12.77 19.47 15.81
N LEU A 41 11.44 19.26 15.87
CA LEU A 41 10.51 20.11 16.59
C LEU A 41 9.92 19.38 17.80
N LYS A 42 9.91 20.07 18.94
CA LYS A 42 9.30 19.56 20.18
C LYS A 42 7.79 19.39 19.98
N GLY A 43 7.30 18.17 20.16
CA GLY A 43 5.87 17.82 20.01
C GLY A 43 5.47 17.41 18.60
N GLN A 44 6.38 17.41 17.62
CA GLN A 44 6.13 16.75 16.35
C GLN A 44 6.41 15.25 16.49
N TYR A 45 5.47 14.46 16.03
CA TYR A 45 5.54 13.01 15.92
C TYR A 45 5.15 12.61 14.50
N TYR A 46 5.59 11.44 14.07
CA TYR A 46 5.29 10.90 12.76
C TYR A 46 3.99 10.10 12.81
N LEU A 47 3.11 10.32 11.84
CA LEU A 47 1.89 9.54 11.63
C LEU A 47 2.16 8.55 10.51
N GLU A 48 2.20 7.27 10.84
CA GLU A 48 2.50 6.20 9.89
C GLU A 48 1.28 5.70 9.13
N ASP A 49 0.11 5.80 9.74
CA ASP A 49 -1.14 5.34 9.15
C ASP A 49 -1.82 6.46 8.34
N VAL A 50 -2.38 6.09 7.19
CA VAL A 50 -3.11 7.00 6.28
C VAL A 50 -4.40 6.35 5.79
N VAL A 51 -5.50 7.07 5.91
CA VAL A 51 -6.80 6.66 5.33
C VAL A 51 -7.04 7.50 4.09
N LYS A 52 -7.46 6.86 2.99
CA LYS A 52 -7.80 7.51 1.74
C LYS A 52 -9.18 7.07 1.25
N ILE A 53 -9.98 8.01 0.79
CA ILE A 53 -11.23 7.76 0.06
C ILE A 53 -11.08 8.36 -1.33
N TYR A 54 -11.40 7.57 -2.34
CA TYR A 54 -11.44 7.98 -3.74
C TYR A 54 -12.88 8.34 -4.06
N VAL A 55 -13.16 9.63 -4.27
CA VAL A 55 -14.51 10.09 -4.60
C VAL A 55 -14.64 10.16 -6.12
N PRO A 56 -15.42 9.27 -6.75
CA PRO A 56 -15.59 9.26 -8.21
C PRO A 56 -16.32 10.51 -8.70
N SER A 57 -16.11 10.85 -9.97
CA SER A 57 -16.83 11.93 -10.66
C SER A 57 -17.87 11.41 -11.65
N THR A 58 -17.99 10.09 -11.78
CA THR A 58 -19.05 9.43 -12.54
C THR A 58 -19.88 8.48 -11.69
N TYR A 59 -21.10 8.21 -12.13
CA TYR A 59 -21.94 7.07 -11.73
C TYR A 59 -22.30 6.29 -12.99
N ASP A 60 -22.79 5.05 -12.82
CA ASP A 60 -23.13 4.17 -13.95
C ASP A 60 -22.03 4.13 -15.04
N VAL A 61 -20.78 3.95 -14.58
CA VAL A 61 -19.54 3.92 -15.39
C VAL A 61 -19.09 5.30 -15.88
N ASP A 62 -19.91 6.02 -16.66
CA ASP A 62 -19.48 7.21 -17.40
C ASP A 62 -20.39 8.44 -17.24
N GLN A 63 -21.50 8.34 -16.51
CA GLN A 63 -22.42 9.46 -16.31
C GLN A 63 -21.81 10.46 -15.32
N PRO A 64 -21.54 11.72 -15.73
CA PRO A 64 -20.89 12.68 -14.86
C PRO A 64 -21.80 13.12 -13.70
N ILE A 65 -21.19 13.35 -12.54
CA ILE A 65 -21.83 13.92 -11.35
C ILE A 65 -20.94 14.99 -10.72
N ASP A 66 -21.55 16.05 -10.19
CA ASP A 66 -20.83 16.96 -9.31
C ASP A 66 -20.50 16.23 -8.00
N ASN A 67 -19.23 15.87 -7.84
CA ASN A 67 -18.75 15.14 -6.68
C ASN A 67 -18.37 16.05 -5.50
N THR A 68 -18.42 17.38 -5.67
CA THR A 68 -18.05 18.38 -4.65
C THR A 68 -18.74 18.16 -3.29
N PRO A 69 -20.05 17.86 -3.22
CA PRO A 69 -20.71 17.63 -1.94
C PRO A 69 -20.12 16.42 -1.17
N TYR A 70 -19.72 15.37 -1.88
CA TYR A 70 -19.15 14.16 -1.30
C TYR A 70 -17.70 14.36 -0.88
N VAL A 71 -16.93 15.13 -1.65
CA VAL A 71 -15.57 15.56 -1.27
C VAL A 71 -15.62 16.38 0.01
N ASN A 72 -16.48 17.40 0.09
CA ASN A 72 -16.61 18.26 1.27
C ASN A 72 -17.03 17.48 2.51
N LYS A 73 -18.01 16.57 2.37
CA LYS A 73 -18.43 15.70 3.47
C LYS A 73 -17.31 14.79 3.96
N THR A 74 -16.46 14.29 3.05
CA THR A 74 -15.32 13.45 3.40
C THR A 74 -14.24 14.26 4.11
N LEU A 75 -13.92 15.46 3.61
CA LEU A 75 -12.99 16.39 4.26
C LEU A 75 -13.44 16.75 5.67
N GLU A 76 -14.72 17.10 5.85
CA GLU A 76 -15.30 17.41 7.16
C GLU A 76 -15.18 16.21 8.10
N LYS A 77 -15.57 15.02 7.63
CA LYS A 77 -15.53 13.81 8.45
C LYS A 77 -14.11 13.43 8.86
N PHE A 78 -13.16 13.44 7.93
CA PHE A 78 -11.76 13.12 8.23
C PHE A 78 -11.13 14.18 9.15
N SER A 79 -11.40 15.46 8.92
CA SER A 79 -10.90 16.53 9.78
C SER A 79 -11.44 16.40 11.21
N GLY A 80 -12.72 16.03 11.37
CA GLY A 80 -13.31 15.77 12.69
C GLY A 80 -12.77 14.52 13.39
N MET A 81 -12.33 13.51 12.64
CA MET A 81 -11.79 12.26 13.22
C MET A 81 -10.28 12.32 13.50
N PHE A 82 -9.52 13.01 12.65
CA PHE A 82 -8.06 12.91 12.59
C PHE A 82 -7.35 14.27 12.66
N GLY A 83 -8.09 15.37 12.90
CA GLY A 83 -7.54 16.72 13.07
C GLY A 83 -7.24 17.47 11.77
N GLY A 84 -7.32 16.82 10.61
CA GLY A 84 -7.21 17.45 9.30
C GLY A 84 -7.42 16.49 8.14
N ALA A 85 -7.56 17.02 6.93
CA ALA A 85 -7.65 16.23 5.70
C ALA A 85 -7.16 17.06 4.51
N THR A 86 -6.80 16.38 3.42
CA THR A 86 -6.39 17.01 2.16
C THR A 86 -7.11 16.33 1.00
N ALA A 87 -7.54 17.13 0.02
CA ALA A 87 -8.13 16.65 -1.23
C ALA A 87 -7.17 16.96 -2.38
N VAL A 88 -6.95 15.98 -3.26
CA VAL A 88 -6.15 16.12 -4.48
C VAL A 88 -6.86 15.46 -5.66
N ASP A 89 -6.69 16.02 -6.85
CA ASP A 89 -7.19 15.39 -8.07
C ASP A 89 -6.39 14.13 -8.43
N GLY A 90 -7.06 13.15 -9.04
CA GLY A 90 -6.46 11.90 -9.48
C GLY A 90 -7.23 11.22 -10.62
N THR A 91 -6.70 10.07 -11.04
CA THR A 91 -7.35 9.20 -12.04
C THR A 91 -7.56 7.82 -11.43
N GLY A 92 -8.81 7.42 -11.27
CA GLY A 92 -9.21 6.06 -10.94
C GLY A 92 -9.30 5.22 -12.22
N ALA A 93 -9.03 3.91 -12.12
CA ALA A 93 -9.18 3.01 -13.25
C ALA A 93 -9.49 1.58 -12.79
N TRP A 94 -10.25 0.85 -13.61
CA TRP A 94 -10.56 -0.57 -13.41
C TRP A 94 -10.79 -1.25 -14.76
N ILE A 95 -10.83 -2.58 -14.77
CA ILE A 95 -11.20 -3.38 -15.94
C ILE A 95 -12.68 -3.72 -15.84
N SER A 96 -13.45 -3.40 -16.89
CA SER A 96 -14.88 -3.75 -16.96
C SER A 96 -15.10 -5.23 -17.27
N ASP A 97 -16.34 -5.69 -17.17
CA ASP A 97 -16.76 -7.04 -17.57
C ASP A 97 -16.52 -7.31 -19.07
N GLU A 98 -16.37 -6.26 -19.88
CA GLU A 98 -16.04 -6.31 -21.31
C GLU A 98 -14.52 -6.27 -21.58
N GLU A 99 -13.70 -6.48 -20.54
CA GLU A 99 -12.23 -6.44 -20.58
C GLU A 99 -11.66 -5.08 -21.03
N GLN A 100 -12.43 -4.01 -20.90
CA GLN A 100 -11.99 -2.65 -21.26
C GLN A 100 -11.47 -1.89 -20.04
N LEU A 101 -10.40 -1.11 -20.24
CA LEU A 101 -9.90 -0.19 -19.22
C LEU A 101 -10.82 1.02 -19.13
N VAL A 102 -11.55 1.13 -18.03
CA VAL A 102 -12.33 2.32 -17.69
C VAL A 102 -11.48 3.25 -16.83
N LYS A 103 -11.58 4.55 -17.09
CA LYS A 103 -10.90 5.60 -16.32
C LYS A 103 -11.93 6.61 -15.84
N ASP A 104 -11.80 7.05 -14.60
CA ASP A 104 -12.61 8.12 -14.01
C ASP A 104 -11.70 9.21 -13.42
N LYS A 105 -12.14 10.46 -13.52
CA LYS A 105 -11.56 11.55 -12.74
C LYS A 105 -12.03 11.38 -11.30
N VAL A 106 -11.11 11.30 -10.36
CA VAL A 106 -11.44 11.14 -8.94
C VAL A 106 -10.86 12.29 -8.15
N THR A 107 -11.50 12.60 -7.02
CA THR A 107 -10.87 13.43 -5.99
C THR A 107 -10.51 12.51 -4.82
N ILE A 108 -9.22 12.44 -4.53
CA ILE A 108 -8.67 11.61 -3.45
C ILE A 108 -8.64 12.46 -2.19
N VAL A 109 -9.45 12.09 -1.20
CA VAL A 109 -9.44 12.72 0.12
C VAL A 109 -8.68 11.81 1.07
N TYR A 110 -7.63 12.34 1.72
CA TYR A 110 -6.83 11.57 2.65
C TYR A 110 -6.54 12.32 3.95
N SER A 111 -6.26 11.54 4.99
CA SER A 111 -5.84 12.04 6.29
C SER A 111 -4.87 11.06 6.95
N PHE A 112 -3.93 11.61 7.71
CA PHE A 112 -3.01 10.84 8.54
C PHE A 112 -3.65 10.57 9.89
N ALA A 113 -3.46 9.36 10.44
CA ALA A 113 -4.05 8.92 11.70
C ALA A 113 -2.98 8.34 12.64
N GLU A 114 -3.22 8.44 13.95
CA GLU A 114 -2.29 7.92 14.99
C GLU A 114 -2.46 6.42 15.24
N ASP A 115 -3.69 5.95 15.28
CA ASP A 115 -4.02 4.56 15.58
C ASP A 115 -5.23 4.14 14.74
N LEU A 116 -5.00 3.25 13.78
CA LEU A 116 -6.08 2.56 13.08
C LEU A 116 -6.35 1.24 13.80
N ASP A 117 -7.59 1.07 14.28
CA ASP A 117 -8.07 -0.20 14.83
C ASP A 117 -8.20 -1.26 13.72
N LYS A 118 -7.07 -1.88 13.40
CA LYS A 118 -6.91 -2.89 12.33
C LYS A 118 -7.71 -4.18 12.59
N LYS A 119 -8.31 -4.36 13.78
CA LYS A 119 -9.09 -5.57 14.12
C LYS A 119 -10.56 -5.49 13.72
N LYS A 120 -11.06 -4.30 13.37
CA LYS A 120 -12.47 -4.05 13.02
C LYS A 120 -12.73 -3.93 11.51
N ILE A 121 -11.70 -4.11 10.69
CA ILE A 121 -11.76 -4.16 9.22
C ILE A 121 -11.68 -5.63 8.81
#